data_AF-Q4KL52-F1
#
_entry.id   AF-Q4KL52-F1
#
_cell.length_a   1.000
_cell.length_b   1.000
_cell.length_c   1.000
_cell.angle_alpha   90.00
_cell.angle_beta   90.00
_cell.angle_gamma   90.00
#
_symmetry.space_group_name_H-M   'P 1'
#
loop_
_entity.id
_entity.type
_entity.pdbx_description
1 polymer ?
#
loop_
_entity_poly.entity_id
_entity_poly.type
_entity_poly.pdbx_seq_one_letter_code
_entity_poly.pdbx_strand_id
1 'polypeptide(L)'
;MESRCYGCAVKFTLFKKEYGCKNCGRAFCNGCLSFSALVPRAGNTQQKVCKQCHTILTRGSSDNASKWSPPQNYKKRVAALEAKKKSSTSHSQSLTHKDQAIAERLARLRQENKPKSVPSQAEIEARLAALKDEVQGPIPSTQEMEDRLAALQGRVPPSHTVRPAHQAPDTRTQAQQTQDLLTQLTAEVAIDENCQPRASASLQNDLNKGAARSQRTNSQGQASQSLEEEKYKLLAEAAVELQEENTRQERILALAKRLAVLKGQDPSRVTLQDYHLPDSDEDEETAIQRVMQQLTEEAALDEASGFNIPEKPAPGSRAQPCKAEMEGGP
;
A
#
# COMPACT_ATOMS: atom_id res chain seq x y z
N MET A 1 -17.58 15.12 16.27
CA MET A 1 -18.38 13.92 16.58
C MET A 1 -17.74 13.26 17.78
N GLU A 2 -18.30 13.43 18.97
CA GLU A 2 -17.69 12.81 20.17
C GLU A 2 -17.81 11.28 20.09
N SER A 3 -16.71 10.58 20.35
CA SER A 3 -16.69 9.13 20.49
C SER A 3 -17.40 8.75 21.82
N ARG A 4 -18.55 8.08 21.70
CA ARG A 4 -19.38 7.64 22.83
C ARG A 4 -19.75 6.18 22.68
N CYS A 5 -19.98 5.51 23.82
CA CYS A 5 -20.44 4.14 23.86
C CYS A 5 -21.83 4.00 23.23
N TYR A 6 -21.99 3.06 22.30
CA TYR A 6 -23.26 2.82 21.62
C TYR A 6 -24.37 2.26 22.53
N GLY A 7 -23.99 1.58 23.64
CA GLY A 7 -24.94 1.02 24.61
C GLY A 7 -25.49 2.05 25.61
N CYS A 8 -24.60 2.70 26.36
CA CYS A 8 -24.97 3.63 27.45
C CYS A 8 -24.70 5.11 27.16
N ALA A 9 -24.27 5.46 25.94
CA ALA A 9 -23.95 6.82 25.50
C ALA A 9 -22.87 7.56 26.32
N VAL A 10 -22.11 6.85 27.18
CA VAL A 10 -21.00 7.46 27.94
C VAL A 10 -19.90 7.93 26.99
N LYS A 11 -19.35 9.12 27.23
CA LYS A 11 -18.21 9.66 26.48
C LYS A 11 -16.94 8.88 26.84
N PHE A 12 -16.15 8.54 25.83
CA PHE A 12 -14.85 7.93 26.07
C PHE A 12 -13.87 8.99 26.60
N THR A 13 -13.11 8.61 27.61
CA THR A 13 -12.09 9.44 28.27
C THR A 13 -10.86 8.57 28.50
N LEU A 14 -9.77 9.14 29.00
CA LEU A 14 -8.56 8.38 29.35
C LEU A 14 -8.86 7.24 30.36
N PHE A 15 -9.84 7.43 31.24
CA PHE A 15 -10.29 6.40 32.20
C PHE A 15 -11.34 5.44 31.63
N LYS A 16 -11.86 5.70 30.44
CA LYS A 16 -12.97 4.94 29.84
C LYS A 16 -12.69 4.72 28.37
N LYS A 17 -11.87 3.71 28.09
CA LYS A 17 -11.51 3.33 26.72
C LYS A 17 -12.72 2.87 25.91
N GLU A 18 -12.60 3.13 24.61
CA GLU A 18 -13.40 2.60 23.54
C GLU A 18 -13.01 1.17 23.16
N TYR A 19 -13.96 0.24 23.26
CA TYR A 19 -13.84 -1.14 22.79
C TYR A 19 -14.78 -1.41 21.62
N GLY A 20 -14.33 -2.19 20.64
CA GLY A 20 -15.13 -2.55 19.47
C GLY A 20 -15.80 -3.91 19.60
N CYS A 21 -17.11 -4.01 19.32
CA CYS A 21 -17.77 -5.31 19.21
C CYS A 21 -17.38 -6.02 17.91
N LYS A 22 -16.84 -7.24 17.99
CA LYS A 22 -16.39 -8.00 16.81
C LYS A 22 -17.53 -8.46 15.88
N ASN A 23 -18.79 -8.41 16.32
CA ASN A 23 -19.95 -8.77 15.50
C ASN A 23 -20.53 -7.58 14.72
N CYS A 24 -20.84 -6.47 15.41
CA CYS A 24 -21.48 -5.29 14.79
C CYS A 24 -20.52 -4.13 14.47
N GLY A 25 -19.27 -4.18 14.95
CA GLY A 25 -18.25 -3.16 14.69
C GLY A 25 -18.47 -1.82 15.38
N ARG A 26 -19.43 -1.72 16.32
CA ARG A 26 -19.72 -0.47 17.04
C ARG A 26 -18.85 -0.34 18.30
N ALA A 27 -18.65 0.91 18.72
CA ALA A 27 -17.91 1.32 19.90
C ALA A 27 -18.73 1.13 21.18
N PHE A 28 -18.13 0.56 22.22
CA PHE A 28 -18.73 0.32 23.53
C PHE A 28 -17.70 0.57 24.64
N CYS A 29 -18.16 0.91 25.84
CA CYS A 29 -17.31 0.88 27.03
C CYS A 29 -17.17 -0.56 27.53
N ASN A 30 -16.17 -0.83 28.38
CA ASN A 30 -15.93 -2.16 28.97
C ASN A 30 -17.21 -2.77 29.59
N GLY A 31 -17.98 -1.98 30.35
CA GLY A 31 -19.23 -2.43 30.96
C GLY A 31 -20.33 -2.87 29.96
N CYS A 32 -20.37 -2.29 28.75
CA CYS A 32 -21.32 -2.70 27.71
C CYS A 32 -20.80 -3.84 26.82
N LEU A 33 -19.50 -4.11 26.84
CA LEU A 33 -18.82 -5.16 26.08
C LEU A 33 -18.33 -6.32 26.98
N SER A 34 -19.11 -6.67 28.00
CA SER A 34 -18.76 -7.71 28.97
C SER A 34 -19.06 -9.14 28.51
N PHE A 35 -19.79 -9.33 27.41
CA PHE A 35 -20.25 -10.63 26.94
C PHE A 35 -19.30 -11.25 25.93
N SER A 36 -19.24 -12.59 25.88
CA SER A 36 -18.44 -13.34 24.90
C SER A 36 -19.33 -14.32 24.13
N ALA A 37 -19.24 -14.33 22.81
CA ALA A 37 -20.00 -15.24 21.95
C ALA A 37 -19.15 -15.71 20.76
N LEU A 38 -19.53 -16.82 20.13
CA LEU A 38 -18.92 -17.28 18.88
C LEU A 38 -19.34 -16.35 17.75
N VAL A 39 -18.37 -15.69 17.12
CA VAL A 39 -18.64 -14.70 16.05
C VAL A 39 -18.30 -15.32 14.69
N PRO A 40 -19.29 -15.56 13.80
CA PRO A 40 -19.06 -16.14 12.48
C PRO A 40 -18.10 -15.31 11.62
N ARG A 41 -18.12 -13.98 11.78
CA ARG A 41 -17.22 -13.05 11.05
C ARG A 41 -15.74 -13.18 11.46
N ALA A 42 -15.46 -13.72 12.64
CA ALA A 42 -14.11 -13.89 13.18
C ALA A 42 -13.67 -15.38 13.18
N GLY A 43 -14.09 -16.14 12.16
CA GLY A 43 -13.75 -17.56 12.05
C GLY A 43 -14.45 -18.45 13.08
N ASN A 44 -15.63 -18.04 13.57
CA ASN A 44 -16.39 -18.76 14.60
C ASN A 44 -15.62 -18.94 15.93
N THR A 45 -14.77 -17.97 16.27
CA THR A 45 -14.02 -17.95 17.54
C THR A 45 -14.80 -17.20 18.63
N GLN A 46 -14.52 -17.50 19.90
CA GLN A 46 -15.12 -16.81 21.04
C GLN A 46 -14.54 -15.40 21.16
N GLN A 47 -15.38 -14.39 20.95
CA GLN A 47 -14.97 -12.98 20.91
C GLN A 47 -15.86 -12.13 21.82
N LYS A 48 -15.31 -11.02 22.31
CA LYS A 48 -16.04 -10.02 23.09
C LYS A 48 -17.08 -9.31 22.21
N VAL A 49 -18.32 -9.29 22.67
CA VAL A 49 -19.48 -8.76 21.97
C VAL A 49 -20.37 -7.94 22.90
N CYS A 50 -21.15 -7.02 22.32
CA CYS A 50 -22.13 -6.26 23.10
C CYS A 50 -23.33 -7.13 23.47
N LYS A 51 -24.10 -6.71 24.49
CA LYS A 51 -25.30 -7.42 24.97
C LYS A 51 -26.27 -7.81 23.85
N GLN A 52 -26.48 -6.91 22.88
CA GLN A 52 -27.38 -7.15 21.77
C GLN A 52 -26.84 -8.21 20.81
N CYS A 53 -25.55 -8.16 20.46
CA CYS A 53 -24.93 -9.17 19.61
C CYS A 53 -24.86 -10.53 20.29
N HIS A 54 -24.56 -10.58 21.59
CA HIS A 54 -24.62 -11.80 22.37
C HIS A 54 -26.01 -12.44 22.27
N THR A 55 -27.07 -11.66 22.48
CA THR A 55 -28.45 -12.15 22.40
C THR A 55 -28.78 -12.71 21.00
N ILE A 56 -28.37 -12.01 19.94
CA ILE A 56 -28.60 -12.44 18.54
C ILE A 56 -27.85 -13.75 18.23
N LEU A 57 -26.60 -13.88 18.70
CA LEU A 57 -25.75 -15.03 18.42
C LEU A 57 -26.18 -16.26 19.24
N THR A 58 -26.59 -16.08 20.50
CA THR A 58 -27.00 -17.18 21.38
C THR A 58 -28.43 -17.66 21.12
N ARG A 59 -29.38 -16.76 20.80
CA ARG A 59 -30.76 -17.16 20.49
C ARG A 59 -30.96 -17.58 19.03
N GLY A 60 -30.02 -17.26 18.14
CA GLY A 60 -30.18 -17.43 16.70
C GLY A 60 -31.17 -16.42 16.14
N SER A 61 -30.72 -15.55 15.24
CA SER A 61 -31.62 -14.65 14.51
C SER A 61 -32.51 -15.48 13.58
N SER A 62 -33.80 -15.60 13.93
CA SER A 62 -34.82 -16.20 13.04
C SER A 62 -35.08 -15.35 11.79
N ASP A 63 -34.65 -14.08 11.80
CA ASP A 63 -34.84 -13.18 10.66
C ASP A 63 -33.70 -13.32 9.67
N ASN A 64 -34.01 -13.99 8.56
CA ASN A 64 -33.21 -14.04 7.33
C ASN A 64 -33.22 -12.66 6.63
N ALA A 65 -32.72 -11.63 7.31
CA ALA A 65 -32.58 -10.28 6.77
C ALA A 65 -31.28 -10.09 5.97
N SER A 66 -30.65 -11.17 5.50
CA SER A 66 -29.61 -11.09 4.48
C SER A 66 -30.32 -10.82 3.15
N LYS A 67 -30.03 -9.66 2.54
CA LYS A 67 -30.68 -9.11 1.33
C LYS A 67 -30.79 -10.07 0.13
N TRP A 68 -30.09 -11.20 0.15
CA TRP A 68 -30.25 -12.24 -0.86
C TRP A 68 -29.75 -13.59 -0.32
N SER A 69 -30.61 -14.37 0.33
CA SER A 69 -30.35 -15.81 0.48
C SER A 69 -30.83 -16.54 -0.78
N PRO A 70 -30.02 -17.42 -1.39
CA PRO A 70 -30.48 -18.25 -2.49
C PRO A 70 -31.73 -19.05 -2.10
N PRO A 71 -32.73 -19.20 -3.00
CA PRO A 71 -33.95 -19.94 -2.72
C PRO A 71 -33.64 -21.33 -2.16
N GLN A 72 -34.47 -21.80 -1.22
CA GLN A 72 -34.20 -23.05 -0.49
C GLN A 72 -34.07 -24.27 -1.42
N ASN A 73 -34.77 -24.25 -2.56
CA ASN A 73 -34.65 -25.27 -3.60
C ASN A 73 -33.26 -25.31 -4.26
N TYR A 74 -32.61 -24.15 -4.42
CA TYR A 74 -31.24 -24.07 -4.93
C TYR A 74 -30.26 -24.70 -3.93
N LYS A 75 -30.37 -24.36 -2.63
CA LYS A 75 -29.53 -24.94 -1.57
C LYS A 75 -29.66 -26.47 -1.53
N LYS A 76 -30.89 -26.99 -1.62
CA LYS A 76 -31.15 -28.45 -1.69
C LYS A 76 -30.52 -29.10 -2.93
N ARG A 77 -30.63 -28.46 -4.10
CA ARG A 77 -30.06 -28.98 -5.35
C ARG A 77 -28.54 -29.04 -5.29
N VAL A 78 -27.88 -27.99 -4.79
CA VAL A 78 -26.41 -27.95 -4.67
C VAL A 78 -25.92 -29.01 -3.68
N ALA A 79 -26.56 -29.12 -2.51
CA ALA A 79 -26.21 -30.15 -1.52
C ALA A 79 -26.37 -31.58 -2.10
N ALA A 80 -27.41 -31.84 -2.89
CA ALA A 80 -27.61 -33.12 -3.56
C ALA A 80 -26.52 -33.40 -4.61
N LEU A 81 -26.08 -32.40 -5.36
CA LEU A 81 -24.99 -32.53 -6.33
C LEU A 81 -23.65 -32.80 -5.64
N GLU A 82 -23.37 -32.16 -4.50
CA GLU A 82 -22.17 -32.42 -3.71
C GLU A 82 -22.19 -33.79 -3.05
N ALA A 83 -23.34 -34.23 -2.53
CA ALA A 83 -23.51 -35.58 -2.01
C ALA A 83 -23.28 -36.64 -3.10
N LYS A 84 -23.77 -36.40 -4.33
CA LYS A 84 -23.56 -37.29 -5.48
C LYS A 84 -22.09 -37.34 -5.92
N LYS A 85 -21.37 -36.22 -5.84
CA LYS A 85 -19.91 -36.17 -6.08
C LYS A 85 -19.10 -36.94 -5.02
N LYS A 86 -19.51 -36.87 -3.75
CA LYS A 86 -18.83 -37.60 -2.66
C LYS A 86 -19.04 -39.11 -2.77
N SER A 87 -20.24 -39.56 -3.16
CA SER A 87 -20.52 -40.98 -3.41
C SER A 87 -19.83 -41.52 -4.68
N SER A 88 -19.42 -40.67 -5.62
CA SER A 88 -18.76 -41.10 -6.86
C SER A 88 -17.24 -41.33 -6.73
N THR A 89 -16.66 -41.23 -5.54
CA THR A 89 -15.22 -41.48 -5.31
C THR A 89 -14.85 -42.97 -5.47
N SER A 90 -15.82 -43.86 -5.67
CA SER A 90 -15.61 -45.30 -5.96
C SER A 90 -15.94 -45.71 -7.40
N HIS A 91 -16.29 -44.78 -8.29
CA HIS A 91 -16.50 -45.07 -9.73
C HIS A 91 -15.65 -44.15 -10.59
N SER A 92 -14.38 -44.52 -10.71
CA SER A 92 -13.39 -44.02 -11.68
C SER A 92 -13.69 -44.45 -13.13
N GLN A 93 -14.96 -44.48 -13.56
CA GLN A 93 -15.34 -44.99 -14.89
C GLN A 93 -16.46 -44.22 -15.60
N SER A 94 -16.65 -42.93 -15.29
CA SER A 94 -17.41 -42.07 -16.21
C SER A 94 -16.98 -40.60 -16.11
N LEU A 95 -15.70 -40.34 -16.35
CA LEU A 95 -15.39 -39.15 -17.14
C LEU A 95 -15.88 -39.51 -18.54
N THR A 96 -16.86 -38.79 -19.05
CA THR A 96 -17.27 -39.00 -20.44
C THR A 96 -16.03 -38.81 -21.31
N HIS A 97 -15.92 -39.53 -22.43
CA HIS A 97 -14.79 -39.40 -23.37
C HIS A 97 -14.48 -37.92 -23.71
N LYS A 98 -15.51 -37.07 -23.69
CA LYS A 98 -15.41 -35.62 -23.83
C LYS A 98 -14.64 -34.95 -22.69
N ASP A 99 -14.91 -35.32 -21.44
CA ASP A 99 -14.21 -34.76 -20.27
C ASP A 99 -12.73 -35.15 -20.25
N GLN A 100 -12.41 -36.37 -20.69
CA GLN A 100 -11.03 -36.83 -20.81
C GLN A 100 -10.29 -36.08 -21.92
N ALA A 101 -10.92 -35.88 -23.08
CA ALA A 101 -10.37 -35.07 -24.17
C ALA A 101 -10.16 -33.59 -23.76
N ILE A 102 -11.06 -33.03 -22.95
CA ILE A 102 -10.92 -31.67 -22.42
C ILE A 102 -9.77 -31.60 -21.41
N ALA A 103 -9.67 -32.57 -20.51
CA ALA A 103 -8.57 -32.63 -19.54
C ALA A 103 -7.21 -32.75 -20.22
N GLU A 104 -7.10 -33.59 -21.25
CA GLU A 104 -5.88 -33.70 -22.07
C GLU A 104 -5.55 -32.41 -22.81
N ARG A 105 -6.56 -31.74 -23.39
CA ARG A 105 -6.37 -30.46 -24.07
C ARG A 105 -5.88 -29.38 -23.09
N LEU A 106 -6.43 -29.33 -21.88
CA LEU A 106 -6.01 -28.41 -20.83
C LEU A 106 -4.59 -28.73 -20.33
N ALA A 107 -4.21 -30.00 -20.24
CA ALA A 107 -2.86 -30.41 -19.88
C ALA A 107 -1.82 -29.98 -20.93
N ARG A 108 -2.13 -30.17 -22.22
CA ARG A 108 -1.30 -29.68 -23.33
C ARG A 108 -1.15 -28.16 -23.30
N LEU A 109 -2.26 -27.43 -23.16
CA LEU A 109 -2.24 -25.97 -23.06
C LEU A 109 -1.41 -25.47 -21.88
N ARG A 110 -1.41 -26.16 -20.74
CA ARG A 110 -0.56 -25.82 -19.58
C ARG A 110 0.92 -26.05 -19.81
N GLN A 111 1.30 -27.09 -20.56
CA GLN A 111 2.69 -27.30 -20.95
C GLN A 111 3.15 -26.25 -21.96
N GLU A 112 2.29 -25.91 -22.91
CA GLU A 112 2.59 -24.97 -23.99
C GLU A 112 2.60 -23.49 -23.53
N ASN A 113 1.75 -23.14 -22.55
CA ASN A 113 1.74 -21.83 -21.91
C ASN A 113 2.66 -21.77 -20.68
N LYS A 114 3.43 -22.81 -20.38
CA LYS A 114 4.48 -22.70 -19.36
C LYS A 114 5.49 -21.67 -19.89
N PRO A 115 5.74 -20.56 -19.15
CA PRO A 115 6.68 -19.55 -19.62
C PRO A 115 8.01 -20.24 -19.89
N LYS A 116 8.45 -20.19 -21.14
CA LYS A 116 9.77 -20.70 -21.56
C LYS A 116 10.77 -20.11 -20.59
N SER A 117 11.53 -20.96 -19.90
CA SER A 117 12.57 -20.53 -18.97
C SER A 117 13.46 -19.52 -19.67
N VAL A 118 13.83 -18.46 -18.95
CA VAL A 118 14.73 -17.41 -19.45
C VAL A 118 15.92 -18.10 -20.13
N PRO A 119 16.20 -17.81 -21.42
CA PRO A 119 17.33 -18.41 -22.13
C PRO A 119 18.62 -18.22 -21.32
N SER A 120 19.45 -19.25 -21.26
CA SER A 120 20.70 -19.16 -20.51
C SER A 120 21.62 -18.09 -21.12
N GLN A 121 22.48 -17.49 -20.30
CA GLN A 121 23.37 -16.42 -20.74
C GLN A 121 24.24 -16.84 -21.96
N ALA A 122 24.70 -18.09 -22.00
CA ALA A 122 25.45 -18.64 -23.13
C ALA A 122 24.63 -18.71 -24.43
N GLU A 123 23.34 -19.00 -24.34
CA GLU A 123 22.44 -19.02 -25.51
C GLU A 123 22.17 -17.61 -26.05
N ILE A 124 22.05 -16.63 -25.15
CA ILE A 124 21.90 -15.22 -25.51
C ILE A 124 23.18 -14.71 -26.20
N GLU A 125 24.34 -15.05 -25.65
CA GLU A 125 25.65 -14.67 -26.23
C GLU A 125 25.87 -15.31 -27.60
N ALA A 126 25.53 -16.60 -27.78
CA ALA A 126 25.62 -17.27 -29.07
C ALA A 126 24.70 -16.63 -30.13
N ARG A 127 23.48 -16.25 -29.76
CA ARG A 127 22.55 -15.56 -30.67
C ARG A 127 23.02 -14.15 -31.01
N LEU A 128 23.61 -13.43 -30.06
CA LEU A 128 24.21 -12.11 -30.30
C LEU A 128 25.45 -12.20 -31.20
N ALA A 129 26.27 -13.25 -31.06
CA ALA A 129 27.41 -13.48 -31.94
C ALA A 129 26.96 -13.75 -33.38
N ALA A 130 25.99 -14.65 -33.58
CA ALA A 130 25.44 -14.94 -34.91
C ALA A 130 24.81 -13.70 -35.59
N LEU A 131 24.13 -12.84 -34.81
CA LEU A 131 23.57 -11.59 -35.33
C LEU A 131 24.63 -10.55 -35.68
N LYS A 132 25.80 -10.58 -35.02
CA LYS A 132 26.91 -9.66 -35.33
C LYS A 132 27.67 -10.05 -36.61
N ASP A 133 27.71 -11.33 -36.95
CA ASP A 133 28.32 -11.82 -38.19
C ASP A 133 27.45 -11.53 -39.42
N GLU A 134 26.12 -11.60 -39.29
CA GLU A 134 25.17 -11.36 -40.41
C GLU A 134 24.99 -9.88 -40.79
N VAL A 135 25.34 -8.94 -39.90
CA VAL A 135 25.12 -7.48 -40.11
C VAL A 135 26.32 -6.79 -40.77
N GLN A 136 27.39 -7.51 -41.13
CA GLN A 136 28.57 -6.95 -41.81
C GLN A 136 28.38 -6.71 -43.33
N GLY A 137 27.15 -6.38 -43.77
CA GLY A 137 27.00 -5.64 -45.01
C GLY A 137 27.55 -4.23 -44.82
N PRO A 138 28.33 -3.65 -45.76
CA PRO A 138 28.81 -2.29 -45.62
C PRO A 138 27.60 -1.36 -45.42
N ILE A 139 27.56 -0.70 -44.26
CA ILE A 139 26.55 0.32 -43.97
C ILE A 139 26.72 1.38 -45.07
N PRO A 140 25.68 1.67 -45.87
CA PRO A 140 25.79 2.64 -46.94
C PRO A 140 26.33 3.95 -46.39
N SER A 141 27.29 4.54 -47.10
CA SER A 141 27.90 5.79 -46.66
C SER A 141 26.81 6.87 -46.54
N THR A 142 27.00 7.83 -45.64
CA THR A 142 26.07 8.96 -45.50
C THR A 142 25.81 9.65 -46.84
N GLN A 143 26.84 9.73 -47.69
CA GLN A 143 26.77 10.24 -49.05
C GLN A 143 25.82 9.42 -49.95
N GLU A 144 25.88 8.09 -49.89
CA GLU A 144 24.98 7.21 -50.67
C GLU A 144 23.54 7.32 -50.18
N MET A 145 23.33 7.52 -48.88
CA MET A 145 22.00 7.74 -48.31
C MET A 145 21.42 9.07 -48.78
N GLU A 146 22.21 10.14 -48.78
CA GLU A 146 21.82 11.46 -49.29
C GLU A 146 21.49 11.41 -50.78
N ASP A 147 22.31 10.74 -51.59
CA ASP A 147 22.11 10.61 -53.03
C ASP A 147 20.83 9.83 -53.35
N ARG A 148 20.53 8.77 -52.58
CA ARG A 148 19.27 8.00 -52.72
C ARG A 148 18.04 8.81 -52.30
N LEU A 149 18.15 9.61 -51.23
CA LEU A 149 17.07 10.50 -50.80
C LEU A 149 16.81 11.60 -51.83
N ALA A 150 17.86 12.19 -52.41
CA ALA A 150 17.76 13.18 -53.47
C ALA A 150 17.05 12.59 -54.70
N ALA A 151 17.44 11.39 -55.14
CA ALA A 151 16.82 10.71 -56.27
C ALA A 151 15.31 10.43 -56.04
N LEU A 152 14.92 10.01 -54.84
CA LEU A 152 13.51 9.80 -54.48
C LEU A 152 12.70 11.09 -54.42
N GLN A 153 13.34 12.20 -54.03
CA GLN A 153 12.74 13.54 -54.00
C GLN A 153 12.77 14.24 -55.37
N GLY A 154 13.29 13.58 -56.42
CA GLY A 154 13.45 14.16 -57.75
C GLY A 154 14.50 15.28 -57.83
N ARG A 155 15.40 15.36 -56.85
CA ARG A 155 16.53 16.31 -56.81
C ARG A 155 17.80 15.66 -57.35
N VAL A 156 18.67 16.45 -57.97
CA VAL A 156 19.97 15.96 -58.47
C VAL A 156 20.89 15.66 -57.28
N PRO A 157 21.57 14.50 -57.26
CA PRO A 157 22.49 14.14 -56.18
C PRO A 157 23.62 15.18 -56.00
N PRO A 158 23.98 15.56 -54.76
CA PRO A 158 25.04 16.54 -54.49
C PRO A 158 26.39 16.19 -55.10
N SER A 159 26.68 14.89 -55.29
CA SER A 159 27.87 14.36 -55.96
C SER A 159 28.01 14.76 -57.44
N HIS A 160 26.93 15.22 -58.09
CA HIS A 160 26.92 15.69 -59.48
C HIS A 160 26.80 17.22 -59.62
N THR A 161 26.85 17.96 -58.52
CA THR A 161 26.75 19.42 -58.55
C THR A 161 28.13 20.04 -58.74
N VAL A 162 28.37 20.68 -59.89
CA VAL A 162 29.46 21.68 -59.98
C VAL A 162 29.03 22.84 -59.09
N ARG A 163 29.66 22.99 -57.92
CA ARG A 163 29.37 24.08 -56.99
C ARG A 163 29.57 25.42 -57.71
N PRO A 164 28.53 26.26 -57.88
CA PRO A 164 28.76 27.65 -58.22
C PRO A 164 29.49 28.29 -57.03
N ALA A 165 30.67 28.87 -57.25
CA ALA A 165 31.49 29.50 -56.20
C ALA A 165 30.85 30.75 -55.57
N HIS A 166 29.62 31.10 -55.95
CA HIS A 166 28.92 32.28 -55.49
C HIS A 166 27.48 31.90 -55.11
N GLN A 167 27.20 31.91 -53.80
CA GLN A 167 25.82 32.04 -53.34
C GLN A 167 25.38 33.47 -53.61
N ALA A 168 24.26 33.65 -54.32
CA ALA A 168 23.67 34.96 -54.49
C ALA A 168 23.32 35.53 -53.10
N PRO A 169 23.65 36.80 -52.80
CA PRO A 169 23.25 37.43 -51.54
C PRO A 169 21.74 37.32 -51.37
N ASP A 170 21.29 36.92 -50.18
CA ASP A 170 19.87 36.81 -49.86
C ASP A 170 19.20 38.17 -50.10
N THR A 171 18.35 38.25 -51.13
CA THR A 171 17.67 39.48 -51.55
C THR A 171 16.44 39.78 -50.69
N ARG A 172 16.11 38.90 -49.74
CA ARG A 172 14.96 39.06 -48.85
C ARG A 172 15.23 40.15 -47.82
N THR A 173 14.20 40.93 -47.53
CA THR A 173 14.27 41.96 -46.48
C THR A 173 14.43 41.31 -45.11
N GLN A 174 15.05 42.00 -44.16
CA GLN A 174 15.22 41.52 -42.78
C GLN A 174 13.89 41.08 -42.14
N ALA A 175 12.79 41.80 -42.44
CA ALA A 175 11.46 41.45 -41.96
C ALA A 175 10.98 40.10 -42.53
N GLN A 176 11.25 39.83 -43.80
CA GLN A 176 10.89 38.60 -44.47
C GLN A 176 11.74 37.41 -43.99
N GLN A 177 13.03 37.63 -43.72
CA GLN A 177 13.90 36.63 -43.07
C GLN A 177 13.39 36.29 -41.67
N THR A 178 13.02 37.31 -40.88
CA THR A 178 12.48 37.10 -39.52
C THR A 178 11.18 36.31 -39.58
N GLN A 179 10.30 36.61 -40.53
CA GLN A 179 9.03 35.91 -40.70
C GLN A 179 9.20 34.46 -41.16
N ASP A 180 10.20 34.17 -42.00
CA ASP A 180 10.58 32.82 -42.42
C ASP A 180 11.07 32.00 -41.23
N LEU A 181 11.94 32.58 -40.39
CA LEU A 181 12.41 31.99 -39.13
C LEU A 181 11.27 31.68 -38.16
N LEU A 182 10.35 32.62 -37.97
CA LEU A 182 9.13 32.42 -37.15
C LEU A 182 8.27 31.27 -37.70
N THR A 183 8.15 31.18 -39.03
CA THR A 183 7.38 30.12 -39.69
C THR A 183 8.02 28.75 -39.49
N GLN A 184 9.35 28.66 -39.61
CA GLN A 184 10.09 27.42 -39.35
C GLN A 184 9.93 26.98 -37.89
N LEU A 185 10.11 27.89 -36.93
CA LEU A 185 9.95 27.57 -35.51
C LEU A 185 8.53 27.07 -35.18
N THR A 186 7.52 27.69 -35.80
CA THR A 186 6.12 27.29 -35.63
C THR A 186 5.85 25.90 -36.21
N ALA A 187 6.47 25.58 -37.36
CA ALA A 187 6.35 24.25 -37.97
C ALA A 187 7.03 23.17 -37.12
N GLU A 188 8.19 23.47 -36.52
CA GLU A 188 8.89 22.55 -35.61
C GLU A 188 8.05 22.24 -34.36
N VAL A 189 7.44 23.26 -33.74
CA VAL A 189 6.52 23.06 -32.60
C VAL A 189 5.31 22.21 -32.97
N ALA A 190 4.71 22.42 -34.14
CA ALA A 190 3.57 21.62 -34.60
C ALA A 190 3.94 20.14 -34.83
N ILE A 191 5.19 19.87 -35.24
CA ILE A 191 5.69 18.49 -35.40
C ILE A 191 5.88 17.84 -34.02
N ASP A 192 6.44 18.56 -33.05
CA ASP A 192 6.63 18.07 -31.68
C ASP A 192 5.29 17.78 -30.96
N GLU A 193 4.29 18.65 -31.13
CA GLU A 193 2.94 18.46 -30.59
C GLU A 193 2.24 17.22 -31.19
N ASN A 194 2.40 16.98 -32.49
CA ASN A 194 1.86 15.77 -33.13
C ASN A 194 2.65 14.50 -32.80
N CYS A 195 3.87 14.61 -32.28
CA CYS A 195 4.67 13.49 -31.79
C CYS A 195 4.35 13.10 -30.34
N GLN A 196 3.55 13.87 -29.60
CA GLN A 196 3.01 13.42 -28.32
C GLN A 196 1.91 12.35 -28.54
N PRO A 197 1.91 11.26 -27.75
CA PRO A 197 0.88 10.24 -27.89
C PRO A 197 -0.45 10.83 -27.45
N ARG A 198 -1.36 11.08 -28.39
CA ARG A 198 -2.79 11.31 -28.10
C ARG A 198 -3.31 10.15 -27.25
N ALA A 199 -3.35 10.39 -25.94
CA ALA A 199 -4.13 9.59 -25.03
C ALA A 199 -5.60 9.72 -25.46
N SER A 200 -6.28 8.57 -25.58
CA SER A 200 -7.71 8.39 -25.84
C SER A 200 -8.20 8.58 -27.30
N ALA A 201 -8.20 7.48 -28.06
CA ALA A 201 -9.41 6.98 -28.74
C ALA A 201 -9.13 5.61 -29.39
N SER A 202 -10.06 4.67 -29.16
CA SER A 202 -10.22 3.40 -29.88
C SER A 202 -9.22 2.28 -29.58
N LEU A 203 -9.36 1.68 -28.39
CA LEU A 203 -8.99 0.28 -28.20
C LEU A 203 -10.17 -0.59 -28.63
N GLN A 204 -10.23 -0.97 -29.90
CA GLN A 204 -10.70 -2.30 -30.32
C GLN A 204 -10.59 -2.48 -31.84
N ASN A 205 -9.88 -3.54 -32.21
CA ASN A 205 -9.80 -4.16 -33.54
C ASN A 205 -9.10 -3.37 -34.64
N ASP A 206 -7.77 -3.47 -34.64
CA ASP A 206 -7.03 -3.47 -35.90
C ASP A 206 -5.90 -4.51 -35.82
N LEU A 207 -6.13 -5.68 -36.43
CA LEU A 207 -5.17 -6.80 -36.47
C LEU A 207 -4.12 -6.64 -37.57
N ASN A 208 -4.01 -5.47 -38.20
CA ASN A 208 -3.07 -5.22 -39.29
C ASN A 208 -2.07 -4.09 -39.00
N LYS A 209 -1.43 -4.13 -37.81
CA LYS A 209 -0.21 -3.35 -37.53
C LYS A 209 0.96 -4.26 -37.17
N GLY A 210 1.44 -4.99 -38.18
CA GLY A 210 2.83 -5.40 -38.24
C GLY A 210 3.71 -4.18 -38.58
N ALA A 211 4.89 -4.09 -37.96
CA ALA A 211 5.93 -3.08 -38.19
C ALA A 211 5.74 -1.69 -37.55
N ALA A 212 5.65 -1.64 -36.21
CA ALA A 212 6.18 -0.52 -35.42
C ALA A 212 6.58 -1.01 -34.01
N ARG A 213 7.48 -2.00 -33.96
CA ARG A 213 8.03 -2.52 -32.69
C ARG A 213 9.42 -1.96 -32.46
N SER A 214 9.53 -0.65 -32.23
CA SER A 214 10.77 -0.04 -31.73
C SER A 214 10.58 1.03 -30.65
N GLN A 215 9.38 1.29 -30.13
CA GLN A 215 9.19 2.32 -29.08
C GLN A 215 8.26 1.95 -27.91
N ARG A 216 7.82 0.69 -27.78
CA ARG A 216 7.01 0.23 -26.62
C ARG A 216 7.78 -0.57 -25.57
N THR A 217 9.11 -0.56 -25.60
CA THR A 217 9.94 -1.16 -24.54
C THR A 217 10.50 -0.13 -23.57
N ASN A 218 10.47 1.17 -23.91
CA ASN A 218 11.02 2.20 -23.03
C ASN A 218 10.06 2.66 -21.94
N SER A 219 8.75 2.76 -22.20
CA SER A 219 7.80 3.19 -21.16
C SER A 219 7.60 2.16 -20.06
N GLN A 220 7.64 0.87 -20.40
CA GLN A 220 7.52 -0.21 -19.42
C GLN A 220 8.85 -0.48 -18.70
N GLY A 221 9.99 -0.29 -19.37
CA GLY A 221 11.32 -0.32 -18.76
C GLY A 221 11.56 0.84 -17.79
N GLN A 222 11.14 2.06 -18.15
CA GLN A 222 11.22 3.24 -17.29
C GLN A 222 10.30 3.13 -16.07
N ALA A 223 9.08 2.60 -16.21
CA ALA A 223 8.21 2.34 -15.07
C ALA A 223 8.79 1.26 -14.13
N SER A 224 9.44 0.24 -14.69
CA SER A 224 10.12 -0.80 -13.89
C SER A 224 11.34 -0.25 -13.16
N GLN A 225 12.16 0.57 -13.84
CA GLN A 225 13.32 1.25 -13.24
C GLN A 225 12.90 2.23 -12.16
N SER A 226 11.84 3.02 -12.39
CA SER A 226 11.29 3.94 -11.39
C SER A 226 10.79 3.19 -10.14
N LEU A 227 10.15 2.03 -10.30
CA LEU A 227 9.73 1.20 -9.16
C LEU A 227 10.92 0.56 -8.44
N GLU A 228 11.96 0.16 -9.17
CA GLU A 228 13.20 -0.36 -8.57
C GLU A 228 13.93 0.74 -7.77
N GLU A 229 14.02 1.96 -8.30
CA GLU A 229 14.57 3.13 -7.61
C GLU A 229 13.78 3.46 -6.33
N GLU A 230 12.44 3.46 -6.38
CA GLU A 230 11.60 3.64 -5.20
C GLU A 230 11.81 2.54 -4.16
N LYS A 231 11.94 1.28 -4.60
CA LYS A 231 12.29 0.15 -3.72
C LYS A 231 13.64 0.38 -3.04
N TYR A 232 14.67 0.75 -3.79
CA TYR A 232 15.99 1.04 -3.22
C TYR A 232 15.94 2.20 -2.23
N LYS A 233 15.18 3.25 -2.53
CA LYS A 233 14.95 4.38 -1.64
C LYS A 233 14.28 3.96 -0.32
N LEU A 234 13.20 3.19 -0.39
CA LEU A 234 12.50 2.68 0.79
C LEU A 234 13.40 1.78 1.65
N LEU A 235 14.21 0.93 1.02
CA LEU A 235 15.17 0.09 1.74
C LEU A 235 16.26 0.92 2.43
N ALA A 236 16.74 1.99 1.78
CA ALA A 236 17.71 2.90 2.38
C ALA A 236 17.10 3.67 3.56
N GLU A 237 15.86 4.15 3.43
CA GLU A 237 15.12 4.82 4.50
C GLU A 237 14.91 3.90 5.72
N ALA A 238 14.45 2.66 5.49
CA ALA A 238 14.31 1.67 6.55
C ALA A 238 15.65 1.31 7.22
N ALA A 239 16.76 1.30 6.46
CA ALA A 239 18.09 1.07 7.02
C ALA A 239 18.54 2.22 7.93
N VAL A 240 18.23 3.47 7.56
CA VAL A 240 18.51 4.65 8.40
C VAL A 240 17.66 4.61 9.67
N GLU A 241 16.35 4.35 9.57
CA GLU A 241 15.46 4.23 10.72
C GLU A 241 15.93 3.13 11.69
N LEU A 242 16.37 1.98 11.17
CA LEU A 242 16.93 0.91 11.98
C LEU A 242 18.25 1.32 12.67
N GLN A 243 19.10 2.09 12.00
CA GLN A 243 20.32 2.63 12.63
C GLN A 243 19.97 3.63 13.73
N GLU A 244 19.02 4.53 13.50
CA GLU A 244 18.55 5.49 14.50
C GLU A 244 17.98 4.79 15.73
N GLU A 245 17.13 3.78 15.54
CA GLU A 245 16.56 3.01 16.65
C GLU A 245 17.65 2.22 17.41
N ASN A 246 18.64 1.64 16.73
CA ASN A 246 19.79 1.03 17.41
C ASN A 246 20.57 2.04 18.25
N THR A 247 20.86 3.24 17.71
CA THR A 247 21.57 4.27 18.50
C THR A 247 20.73 4.78 19.67
N ARG A 248 19.40 4.85 19.51
CA ARG A 248 18.48 5.19 20.59
C ARG A 248 18.52 4.14 21.69
N GLN A 249 18.46 2.86 21.33
CA GLN A 249 18.57 1.76 22.27
C GLN A 249 19.91 1.80 23.01
N GLU A 250 21.03 1.99 22.31
CA GLU A 250 22.35 2.16 22.94
C GLU A 250 22.38 3.30 23.97
N ARG A 251 21.77 4.45 23.66
CA ARG A 251 21.64 5.57 24.60
C ARG A 251 20.80 5.21 25.83
N ILE A 252 19.68 4.51 25.63
CA ILE A 252 18.82 4.04 26.72
C ILE A 252 19.60 3.10 27.63
N LEU A 253 20.30 2.11 27.07
CA LEU A 253 21.12 1.16 27.84
C LEU A 253 22.26 1.86 28.57
N ALA A 254 22.89 2.88 27.97
CA ALA A 254 23.90 3.69 28.65
C ALA A 254 23.34 4.44 29.87
N LEU A 255 22.16 5.07 29.73
CA LEU A 255 21.46 5.72 30.84
C LEU A 255 21.07 4.71 31.93
N ALA A 256 20.55 3.55 31.52
CA ALA A 256 20.16 2.48 32.42
C ALA A 256 21.34 1.96 33.25
N LYS A 257 22.50 1.73 32.64
CA LYS A 257 23.73 1.36 33.34
C LYS A 257 24.17 2.43 34.34
N ARG A 258 24.06 3.71 33.98
CA ARG A 258 24.36 4.82 34.88
C ARG A 258 23.41 4.86 36.08
N LEU A 259 22.12 4.65 35.85
CA LEU A 259 21.11 4.55 36.91
C LEU A 259 21.40 3.36 37.85
N ALA A 260 21.84 2.22 37.30
CA ALA A 260 22.21 1.05 38.09
C ALA A 260 23.35 1.35 39.07
N VAL A 261 24.41 2.02 38.59
CA VAL A 261 25.52 2.46 39.44
C VAL A 261 25.03 3.37 40.57
N LEU A 262 24.16 4.34 40.27
CA LEU A 262 23.58 5.23 41.28
C LEU A 262 22.71 4.50 42.31
N LYS A 263 22.03 3.43 41.88
CA LYS A 263 21.20 2.57 42.75
C LYS A 263 22.02 1.50 43.50
N GLY A 264 23.35 1.45 43.33
CA GLY A 264 24.20 0.42 43.94
C GLY A 264 24.01 -0.98 43.34
N GLN A 265 23.43 -1.07 42.14
CA GLN A 265 23.23 -2.31 41.39
C GLN A 265 24.37 -2.53 40.38
N ASP A 266 24.60 -3.79 40.02
CA ASP A 266 25.63 -4.15 39.05
C ASP A 266 25.22 -3.73 37.61
N PRO A 267 25.96 -2.82 36.94
CA PRO A 267 25.64 -2.35 35.60
C PRO A 267 25.73 -3.44 34.52
N SER A 268 26.40 -4.56 34.79
CA SER A 268 26.50 -5.68 33.85
C SER A 268 25.20 -6.50 33.75
N ARG A 269 24.32 -6.42 34.75
CA ARG A 269 23.06 -7.17 34.80
C ARG A 269 21.89 -6.46 34.12
N VAL A 270 22.09 -5.22 33.69
CA VAL A 270 21.03 -4.37 33.10
C VAL A 270 21.00 -4.54 31.59
N THR A 271 19.81 -4.87 31.08
CA THR A 271 19.57 -5.16 29.66
C THR A 271 18.53 -4.20 29.07
N LEU A 272 18.46 -4.13 27.74
CA LEU A 272 17.45 -3.32 27.04
C LEU A 272 16.01 -3.78 27.33
N GLN A 273 15.82 -5.06 27.64
CA GLN A 273 14.50 -5.64 27.91
C GLN A 273 13.87 -5.06 29.18
N ASP A 274 14.68 -4.63 30.15
CA ASP A 274 14.21 -4.02 31.40
C ASP A 274 13.52 -2.67 31.18
N TYR A 275 13.72 -2.05 30.02
CA TYR A 275 13.19 -0.74 29.64
C TYR A 275 12.29 -0.81 28.41
N HIS A 276 11.99 -2.01 27.91
CA HIS A 276 11.01 -2.19 26.86
C HIS A 276 9.63 -1.84 27.41
N LEU A 277 8.95 -0.86 26.81
CA LEU A 277 7.52 -0.68 27.08
C LEU A 277 6.84 -2.00 26.67
N PRO A 278 6.10 -2.67 27.56
CA PRO A 278 5.47 -3.93 27.18
C PRO A 278 4.56 -3.70 25.96
N ASP A 279 4.64 -4.64 25.02
CA ASP A 279 3.90 -4.58 23.78
C ASP A 279 2.40 -4.44 24.04
N SER A 280 1.73 -3.82 23.07
CA SER A 280 0.33 -3.36 23.02
C SER A 280 -0.78 -4.36 23.44
N ASP A 281 -0.41 -5.56 23.88
CA ASP A 281 -1.32 -6.65 24.25
C ASP A 281 -1.64 -6.69 25.76
N GLU A 282 -1.01 -5.85 26.59
CA GLU A 282 -1.33 -5.77 28.03
C GLU A 282 -2.70 -5.12 28.28
N ASP A 283 -3.46 -5.68 29.23
CA ASP A 283 -4.76 -5.14 29.63
C ASP A 283 -4.60 -3.74 30.22
N GLU A 284 -5.37 -2.78 29.71
CA GLU A 284 -5.12 -1.36 29.98
C GLU A 284 -5.27 -0.96 31.43
N GLU A 285 -6.12 -1.67 32.18
CA GLU A 285 -6.28 -1.44 33.60
C GLU A 285 -4.95 -1.66 34.33
N THR A 286 -4.17 -2.65 33.89
CA THR A 286 -2.82 -2.90 34.42
C THR A 286 -1.83 -1.82 33.99
N ALA A 287 -1.92 -1.31 32.76
CA ALA A 287 -1.09 -0.21 32.29
C ALA A 287 -1.38 1.09 33.06
N ILE A 288 -2.65 1.43 33.27
CA ILE A 288 -3.09 2.61 34.04
C ILE A 288 -2.66 2.47 35.49
N GLN A 289 -2.84 1.28 36.10
CA GLN A 289 -2.45 1.06 37.48
C GLN A 289 -0.94 1.19 37.69
N ARG A 290 -0.13 0.74 36.71
CA ARG A 290 1.33 0.91 36.70
C ARG A 290 1.74 2.38 36.61
N VAL A 291 1.10 3.16 35.75
CA VAL A 291 1.35 4.62 35.65
C VAL A 291 0.94 5.35 36.93
N MET A 292 -0.23 5.02 37.50
CA MET A 292 -0.66 5.59 38.77
C MET A 292 0.32 5.26 39.90
N GLN A 293 0.79 4.02 39.96
CA GLN A 293 1.79 3.60 40.94
C GLN A 293 3.11 4.37 40.77
N GLN A 294 3.61 4.51 39.53
CA GLN A 294 4.82 5.27 39.25
C GLN A 294 4.68 6.74 39.69
N LEU A 295 3.55 7.40 39.38
CA LEU A 295 3.29 8.77 39.82
C LEU A 295 3.25 8.90 41.34
N THR A 296 2.68 7.91 42.05
CA THR A 296 2.68 7.92 43.51
C THR A 296 4.08 7.70 44.11
N GLU A 297 4.89 6.85 43.49
CA GLU A 297 6.28 6.63 43.90
C GLU A 297 7.14 7.89 43.63
N GLU A 298 6.97 8.55 42.49
CA GLU A 298 7.63 9.81 42.16
C GLU A 298 7.22 10.93 43.14
N ALA A 299 5.93 11.08 43.45
CA ALA A 299 5.47 12.05 44.44
C ALA A 299 6.09 11.82 45.83
N ALA A 300 6.20 10.56 46.26
CA ALA A 300 6.84 10.23 47.53
C ALA A 300 8.36 10.53 47.53
N LEU A 301 9.04 10.28 46.41
CA LEU A 301 10.45 10.62 46.24
C LEU A 301 10.67 12.14 46.24
N ASP A 302 9.77 12.89 45.61
CA ASP A 302 9.82 14.36 45.59
C ASP A 302 9.60 14.93 47.00
N GLU A 303 8.64 14.40 47.77
CA GLU A 303 8.45 14.75 49.18
C GLU A 303 9.70 14.46 50.02
N ALA A 304 10.32 13.29 49.82
CA ALA A 304 11.54 12.90 50.51
C ALA A 304 12.78 13.72 50.09
N SER A 305 12.79 14.26 48.86
CA SER A 305 13.92 15.05 48.33
C SER A 305 14.08 16.42 49.00
N GLY A 306 13.02 16.93 49.64
CA GLY A 306 13.03 18.22 50.34
C GLY A 306 13.03 19.45 49.43
N PHE A 307 12.90 19.30 48.10
CA PHE A 307 12.86 20.40 47.13
C PHE A 307 11.44 20.83 46.72
N ASN A 308 10.41 20.37 47.44
CA ASN A 308 9.03 20.72 47.12
C ASN A 308 8.77 22.22 47.26
N ILE A 309 8.34 22.86 46.15
CA ILE A 309 7.83 24.23 46.17
C ILE A 309 6.44 24.18 46.82
N PRO A 310 6.20 24.86 47.96
CA PRO A 310 4.90 24.81 48.62
C PRO A 310 3.81 25.31 47.67
N GLU A 311 2.76 24.51 47.46
CA GLU A 311 1.55 25.00 46.82
C GLU A 311 0.96 26.11 47.69
N LYS A 312 1.01 27.35 47.20
CA LYS A 312 0.33 28.48 47.83
C LYS A 312 -1.17 28.16 47.87
N PRO A 313 -1.81 28.11 49.05
CA PRO A 313 -3.23 27.82 49.12
C PRO A 313 -4.01 28.92 48.41
N ALA A 314 -4.80 28.53 47.39
CA ALA A 314 -5.77 29.41 46.77
C ALA A 314 -6.82 29.84 47.82
N PRO A 315 -7.24 31.12 47.86
CA PRO A 315 -8.19 31.60 48.86
C PRO A 315 -9.55 30.90 48.67
N GLY A 316 -9.98 30.21 49.72
CA GLY A 316 -11.17 29.36 49.74
C GLY A 316 -12.47 30.10 49.42
N SER A 317 -13.30 29.47 48.59
CA SER A 317 -14.66 29.90 48.31
C SER A 317 -15.55 29.73 49.55
N ARG A 318 -16.05 30.85 50.06
CA ARG A 318 -16.92 30.93 51.23
C ARG A 318 -18.32 30.44 50.85
N ALA A 319 -18.69 29.22 51.26
CA ALA A 319 -20.06 28.74 51.19
C ALA A 319 -20.93 29.46 52.23
N GLN A 320 -21.99 30.15 51.80
CA GLN A 320 -23.00 30.75 52.68
C GLN A 320 -24.09 29.72 53.04
N PRO A 321 -24.52 29.61 54.32
CA PRO A 321 -25.68 28.82 54.68
C PRO A 321 -26.98 29.65 54.57
N CYS A 322 -27.96 29.14 53.84
CA CYS A 322 -29.31 29.70 53.76
C CYS A 322 -30.05 29.49 55.08
N LYS A 323 -30.53 30.57 55.70
CA LYS A 323 -31.43 30.51 56.87
C LYS A 323 -32.88 30.35 56.38
N ALA A 324 -33.59 29.38 56.96
CA ALA A 324 -35.03 29.23 56.82
C ALA A 324 -35.73 30.11 57.87
N GLU A 325 -36.60 31.02 57.41
CA GLU A 325 -37.50 31.80 58.26
C GLU A 325 -38.71 30.95 58.64
N MET A 326 -38.97 30.86 59.94
CA MET A 326 -40.29 30.51 60.49
C MET A 326 -40.68 31.65 61.43
N GLU A 327 -41.52 32.57 60.94
CA GLU A 327 -42.24 33.50 61.78
C GLU A 327 -43.62 32.92 62.12
N GLY A 328 -43.95 32.94 63.42
CA GLY A 328 -45.26 32.62 63.94
C GLY A 328 -45.68 33.66 64.98
N GLY A 329 -46.70 34.45 64.62
CA GLY A 329 -47.71 35.05 65.49
C GLY A 329 -47.43 36.44 66.07
N PRO A 330 -48.46 37.17 66.54
CA PRO A 330 -49.90 36.88 66.55
C PRO A 330 -50.74 37.75 65.58
#